data_AF-A0A178M1A4-F1
#
_entry.id   AF-A0A178M1A4-F1
#
_cell.length_a   1.000
_cell.length_b   1.000
_cell.length_c   1.000
_cell.angle_alpha   90.00
_cell.angle_beta   90.00
_cell.angle_gamma   90.00
#
_symmetry.space_group_name_H-M   'P 1'
#
loop_
_entity.id
_entity.type
_entity.pdbx_description
1 polymer ?
#
loop_
_entity_poly.entity_id
_entity_poly.type
_entity_poly.pdbx_seq_one_letter_code
_entity_poly.pdbx_strand_id
1 'polypeptide(L)'
;MAAAGPMMPLSPPPADCLQFGFPGGGVTIKISSGNQVVFSPPRGQSFQGVPSVVEPVGLAGTMSGTVTGRSVNLTNTTDRGPFAYNGTVGPDGIARGDLDGGSWQTQYRLTCLERPAPPPAPTPAPAPAPAPAPAPTAVVTGDVDVYDIPGGVGTVIGMLDGGEGQTVPFLSCKADNWCEIGFAGGPGGRAWVWGDFLSR
;
A
#
# COMPACT_ATOMS: atom_id res chain seq x y z
N MET A 1 -37.71 34.91 18.92
CA MET A 1 -38.30 34.20 17.77
C MET A 1 -37.15 33.78 16.88
N ALA A 2 -36.66 32.54 17.00
CA ALA A 2 -35.57 32.04 16.17
C ALA A 2 -36.17 31.47 14.88
N ALA A 3 -35.78 32.04 13.74
CA ALA A 3 -36.21 31.58 12.43
C ALA A 3 -35.69 30.16 12.17
N ALA A 4 -36.59 29.22 11.92
CA ALA A 4 -36.25 27.92 11.36
C ALA A 4 -35.70 28.18 9.94
N GLY A 5 -34.40 27.95 9.74
CA GLY A 5 -33.80 28.00 8.41
C GLY A 5 -34.51 27.02 7.48
N PRO A 6 -34.64 27.33 6.18
CA PRO A 6 -35.28 26.45 5.21
C PRO A 6 -34.58 25.10 5.19
N MET A 7 -35.36 24.02 5.36
CA MET A 7 -34.90 22.65 5.16
C MET A 7 -34.40 22.53 3.72
N MET A 8 -33.08 22.58 3.50
CA MET A 8 -32.54 22.24 2.20
C MET A 8 -33.00 20.81 1.88
N PRO A 9 -33.63 20.55 0.73
CA PRO A 9 -33.89 19.20 0.30
C PRO A 9 -32.52 18.57 0.02
N LEU A 10 -31.97 17.86 1.01
CA LEU A 10 -30.84 16.98 0.80
C LEU A 10 -31.29 16.01 -0.29
N SER A 11 -30.65 16.09 -1.46
CA SER A 11 -30.87 15.16 -2.57
C SER A 11 -30.95 13.73 -2.04
N PRO A 12 -31.86 12.89 -2.56
CA PRO A 12 -31.95 11.51 -2.13
C PRO A 12 -30.56 10.87 -2.23
N PRO A 13 -30.18 10.03 -1.26
CA PRO A 13 -28.89 9.37 -1.30
C PRO A 13 -28.76 8.60 -2.62
N PRO A 14 -27.54 8.48 -3.19
CA PRO A 14 -27.31 7.68 -4.37
C PRO A 14 -27.89 6.27 -4.16
N ALA A 15 -28.59 5.74 -5.17
CA ALA A 15 -29.19 4.40 -5.09
C ALA A 15 -28.14 3.33 -4.71
N ASP A 16 -26.90 3.54 -5.12
CA ASP A 16 -25.75 2.67 -4.92
C ASP A 16 -24.98 2.95 -3.62
N CYS A 17 -25.57 3.67 -2.67
CA CYS A 17 -24.89 3.92 -1.41
C CYS A 17 -24.69 2.60 -0.62
N LEU A 18 -23.43 2.20 -0.48
CA LEU A 18 -23.03 0.98 0.23
C LEU A 18 -22.65 1.24 1.69
N GLN A 19 -22.45 2.49 2.10
CA GLN A 19 -22.10 2.87 3.48
C GLN A 19 -22.80 4.16 3.89
N PHE A 20 -23.61 4.09 4.94
CA PHE A 20 -24.27 5.24 5.54
C PHE A 20 -23.54 5.72 6.81
N GLY A 21 -23.85 6.96 7.22
CA GLY A 21 -23.35 7.55 8.45
C GLY A 21 -24.25 8.69 8.93
N PHE A 22 -24.06 9.05 10.20
CA PHE A 22 -24.76 10.16 10.84
C PHE A 22 -24.39 11.49 10.16
N PRO A 23 -25.37 12.37 9.93
CA PRO A 23 -25.16 13.65 9.23
C PRO A 23 -24.31 14.66 10.02
N GLY A 24 -24.18 14.47 11.34
CA GLY A 24 -23.75 15.52 12.25
C GLY A 24 -24.93 16.43 12.65
N GLY A 25 -24.98 16.85 13.91
CA GLY A 25 -26.07 17.69 14.43
C GLY A 25 -27.29 16.89 14.88
N GLY A 26 -28.46 17.52 15.02
CA GLY A 26 -29.64 16.91 15.64
C GLY A 26 -30.23 15.74 14.87
N VAL A 27 -30.35 14.58 15.53
CA VAL A 27 -31.05 13.38 15.07
C VAL A 27 -32.22 13.10 16.00
N THR A 28 -33.38 12.85 15.41
CA THR A 28 -34.60 12.46 16.13
C THR A 28 -35.02 11.06 15.70
N ILE A 29 -35.23 10.17 16.66
CA ILE A 29 -35.89 8.87 16.46
C ILE A 29 -37.34 9.03 16.87
N LYS A 30 -38.28 8.68 15.98
CA LYS A 30 -39.72 8.59 16.30
C LYS A 30 -40.07 7.14 16.58
N ILE A 31 -40.78 6.91 17.68
CA ILE A 31 -41.27 5.61 18.10
C ILE A 31 -42.78 5.58 17.86
N SER A 32 -43.31 4.45 17.41
CA SER A 32 -44.75 4.30 17.10
C SER A 32 -45.67 4.55 18.29
N SER A 33 -45.16 4.44 19.53
CA SER A 33 -45.88 4.81 20.75
C SER A 33 -46.13 6.30 20.93
N GLY A 34 -45.58 7.15 20.04
CA GLY A 34 -45.64 8.61 20.12
C GLY A 34 -44.44 9.24 20.83
N ASN A 35 -43.58 8.42 21.46
CA ASN A 35 -42.34 8.91 22.04
C ASN A 35 -41.31 9.24 20.94
N GLN A 36 -40.39 10.15 21.24
CA GLN A 36 -39.25 10.46 20.39
C GLN A 36 -37.96 10.57 21.20
N VAL A 37 -36.83 10.19 20.61
CA VAL A 37 -35.50 10.35 21.20
C VAL A 37 -34.74 11.39 20.39
N VAL A 38 -34.25 12.44 21.04
CA VAL A 38 -33.48 13.51 20.40
C VAL A 38 -32.05 13.47 20.92
N PHE A 39 -31.06 13.50 20.02
CA PHE A 39 -29.64 13.50 20.33
C PHE A 39 -28.85 14.19 19.20
N SER A 40 -27.59 14.57 19.42
CA SER A 40 -26.79 15.26 18.39
C SER A 40 -25.43 14.60 18.17
N PRO A 41 -25.34 13.56 17.31
CA PRO A 41 -24.08 12.87 17.07
C PRO A 41 -23.12 13.70 16.20
N PRO A 42 -21.80 13.46 16.29
CA PRO A 42 -20.85 13.90 15.28
C PRO A 42 -21.15 13.23 13.93
N ARG A 43 -20.62 13.81 12.84
CA ARG A 43 -20.67 13.19 11.52
C ARG A 43 -19.78 11.96 11.47
N GLY A 44 -20.27 10.83 10.97
CA GLY A 44 -19.47 9.60 10.86
C GLY A 44 -20.30 8.32 10.98
N GLN A 45 -19.62 7.18 11.10
CA GLN A 45 -20.26 5.86 11.20
C GLN A 45 -20.60 5.48 12.64
N SER A 46 -19.98 6.11 13.63
CA SER A 46 -20.16 5.77 15.03
C SER A 46 -20.08 6.99 15.92
N PHE A 47 -20.73 6.90 17.08
CA PHE A 47 -20.60 7.86 18.15
C PHE A 47 -20.86 7.17 19.50
N GLN A 48 -20.37 7.80 20.56
CA GLN A 48 -20.56 7.33 21.93
C GLN A 48 -20.66 8.54 22.85
N GLY A 49 -21.40 8.40 23.95
CA GLY A 49 -21.41 9.44 24.98
C GLY A 49 -22.25 10.67 24.63
N VAL A 50 -23.13 10.58 23.62
CA VAL A 50 -23.90 11.74 23.15
C VAL A 50 -25.14 11.90 24.02
N PRO A 51 -25.36 13.06 24.66
CA PRO A 51 -26.57 13.29 25.44
C PRO A 51 -27.83 13.11 24.59
N SER A 52 -28.85 12.54 25.21
CA SER A 52 -30.15 12.35 24.59
C SER A 52 -31.29 12.61 25.56
N VAL A 53 -32.45 12.94 25.03
CA VAL A 53 -33.69 13.09 25.78
C VAL A 53 -34.79 12.30 25.08
N VAL A 54 -35.56 11.54 25.86
CA VAL A 54 -36.78 10.86 25.40
C VAL A 54 -37.99 11.71 25.75
N GLU A 55 -38.71 12.18 24.75
CA GLU A 55 -39.95 12.96 24.89
C GLU A 55 -41.17 12.10 24.54
N PRO A 56 -42.36 12.40 25.11
CA PRO A 56 -42.64 13.43 26.12
C PRO A 56 -42.24 13.04 27.55
N VAL A 57 -41.66 11.85 27.76
CA VAL A 57 -41.37 11.31 29.11
C VAL A 57 -40.29 12.13 29.86
N GLY A 58 -39.47 12.92 29.15
CA GLY A 58 -38.43 13.77 29.71
C GLY A 58 -37.22 13.00 30.24
N LEU A 59 -36.99 11.76 29.80
CA LEU A 59 -35.91 10.92 30.31
C LEU A 59 -34.59 11.28 29.62
N ALA A 60 -33.65 11.84 30.37
CA ALA A 60 -32.29 12.07 29.90
C ALA A 60 -31.48 10.77 29.93
N GLY A 61 -30.64 10.58 28.92
CA GLY A 61 -29.78 9.43 28.82
C GLY A 61 -28.56 9.69 27.96
N THR A 62 -27.73 8.67 27.82
CA THR A 62 -26.54 8.69 26.96
C THR A 62 -26.76 7.79 25.77
N MET A 63 -26.67 8.37 24.58
CA MET A 63 -26.79 7.67 23.31
C MET A 63 -25.42 7.24 22.81
N SER A 64 -25.35 6.01 22.32
CA SER A 64 -24.29 5.50 21.47
C SER A 64 -24.89 4.87 20.22
N GLY A 65 -24.10 4.78 19.16
CA GLY A 65 -24.60 4.17 17.94
C GLY A 65 -23.52 3.88 16.91
N THR A 66 -23.81 2.91 16.06
CA THR A 66 -22.98 2.50 14.93
C THR A 66 -23.84 2.26 13.69
N VAL A 67 -23.27 2.57 12.52
CA VAL A 67 -23.83 2.31 11.19
C VAL A 67 -22.79 1.57 10.37
N THR A 68 -23.08 0.31 10.03
CA THR A 68 -22.20 -0.54 9.22
C THR A 68 -22.93 -0.93 7.95
N GLY A 69 -22.47 -0.42 6.82
CA GLY A 69 -23.20 -0.52 5.56
C GLY A 69 -24.58 0.14 5.67
N ARG A 70 -25.63 -0.69 5.72
CA ARG A 70 -27.02 -0.28 5.95
C ARG A 70 -27.55 -0.67 7.32
N SER A 71 -26.82 -1.44 8.12
CA SER A 71 -27.28 -1.84 9.45
C SER A 71 -27.01 -0.73 10.46
N VAL A 72 -27.99 -0.45 11.31
CA VAL A 72 -27.94 0.58 12.35
C VAL A 72 -28.16 -0.07 13.70
N ASN A 73 -27.28 0.20 14.66
CA ASN A 73 -27.43 -0.22 16.04
C ASN A 73 -27.25 1.00 16.93
N LEU A 74 -28.29 1.41 17.65
CA LEU A 74 -28.23 2.53 18.58
C LEU A 74 -28.66 2.07 19.97
N THR A 75 -28.08 2.65 21.00
CA THR A 75 -28.43 2.37 22.39
C THR A 75 -28.57 3.66 23.16
N ASN A 76 -29.74 3.87 23.78
CA ASN A 76 -29.94 4.94 24.75
C ASN A 76 -29.89 4.35 26.16
N THR A 77 -28.86 4.70 26.93
CA THR A 77 -28.74 4.32 28.33
C THR A 77 -29.33 5.41 29.23
N THR A 78 -30.44 5.08 29.89
CA THR A 78 -31.13 5.96 30.84
C THR A 78 -31.00 5.44 32.27
N ASP A 79 -31.56 6.18 33.23
CA ASP A 79 -31.77 5.73 34.61
C ASP A 79 -32.63 4.46 34.73
N ARG A 80 -33.50 4.19 33.74
CA ARG A 80 -34.33 2.98 33.65
C ARG A 80 -33.64 1.80 32.97
N GLY A 81 -32.41 2.00 32.49
CA GLY A 81 -31.64 1.00 31.76
C GLY A 81 -31.50 1.32 30.26
N PRO A 82 -30.86 0.40 29.51
CA PRO A 82 -30.58 0.58 28.09
C PRO A 82 -31.79 0.24 27.22
N PHE A 83 -32.05 1.11 26.24
CA PHE A 83 -33.01 0.90 25.17
C PHE A 83 -32.25 0.77 23.84
N ALA A 84 -32.39 -0.38 23.18
CA ALA A 84 -31.75 -0.65 21.90
C ALA A 84 -32.69 -0.31 20.73
N TYR A 85 -32.15 0.34 19.71
CA TYR A 85 -32.80 0.69 18.46
C TYR A 85 -31.96 0.09 17.32
N ASN A 86 -32.23 -1.17 17.02
CA ASN A 86 -31.57 -1.90 15.94
C ASN A 86 -32.45 -1.87 14.69
N GLY A 87 -31.83 -1.73 13.51
CA GLY A 87 -32.59 -1.53 12.29
C GLY A 87 -31.72 -1.43 11.04
N THR A 88 -32.34 -1.01 9.95
CA THR A 88 -31.69 -0.86 8.64
C THR A 88 -32.01 0.47 7.97
N VAL A 89 -31.06 0.99 7.20
CA VAL A 89 -31.23 2.18 6.37
C VAL A 89 -31.90 1.81 5.06
N GLY A 90 -33.10 2.34 4.86
CA GLY A 90 -33.86 2.19 3.62
C GLY A 90 -33.21 2.92 2.44
N PRO A 91 -33.67 2.67 1.21
CA PRO A 91 -33.20 3.38 0.01
C PRO A 91 -33.39 4.91 0.09
N ASP A 92 -34.31 5.37 0.93
CA ASP A 92 -34.56 6.78 1.20
C ASP A 92 -33.59 7.40 2.23
N GLY A 93 -32.65 6.62 2.76
CA GLY A 93 -31.70 7.07 3.78
C GLY A 93 -32.31 7.13 5.18
N ILE A 94 -33.54 6.68 5.39
CA ILE A 94 -34.18 6.64 6.71
C ILE A 94 -33.89 5.30 7.37
N ALA A 95 -33.35 5.34 8.59
CA ALA A 95 -33.20 4.13 9.38
C ALA A 95 -34.51 3.76 10.06
N ARG A 96 -34.84 2.47 10.02
CA ARG A 96 -36.06 1.91 10.61
C ARG A 96 -35.76 0.59 11.28
N GLY A 97 -36.51 0.26 12.32
CA GLY A 97 -36.47 -1.05 12.93
C GLY A 97 -37.64 -1.30 13.86
N ASP A 98 -37.66 -2.50 14.42
CA ASP A 98 -38.72 -2.97 15.31
C ASP A 98 -38.27 -2.90 16.77
N LEU A 99 -39.23 -2.67 17.66
CA LEU A 99 -39.08 -2.69 19.11
C LEU A 99 -40.14 -3.64 19.70
N ASP A 100 -39.92 -4.09 20.93
CA ASP A 100 -40.96 -4.80 21.68
C ASP A 100 -42.14 -3.84 21.93
N GLY A 101 -43.23 -4.05 21.20
CA GLY A 101 -44.43 -3.20 21.26
C GLY A 101 -44.45 -2.02 20.30
N GLY A 102 -43.59 -1.98 19.27
CA GLY A 102 -43.66 -0.92 18.28
C GLY A 102 -42.60 -0.97 17.19
N SER A 103 -42.50 0.14 16.44
CA SER A 103 -41.45 0.37 15.46
C SER A 103 -40.81 1.73 15.72
N TRP A 104 -39.59 1.91 15.23
CA TRP A 104 -38.89 3.18 15.29
C TRP A 104 -38.39 3.59 13.91
N GLN A 105 -38.25 4.90 13.69
CA GLN A 105 -37.59 5.43 12.51
C GLN A 105 -36.84 6.73 12.81
N THR A 106 -35.77 7.01 12.07
CA THR A 106 -35.18 8.36 12.09
C THR A 106 -36.09 9.35 11.38
N GLN A 107 -36.16 10.56 11.91
CA GLN A 107 -36.84 11.68 11.24
C GLN A 107 -35.99 12.26 10.11
N TYR A 108 -34.67 12.21 10.26
CA TYR A 108 -33.71 12.70 9.28
C TYR A 108 -33.01 11.55 8.57
N ARG A 109 -32.56 11.84 7.35
CA ARG A 109 -31.81 10.91 6.52
C ARG A 109 -30.38 10.78 7.04
N LEU A 110 -29.88 9.55 7.08
CA LEU A 110 -28.45 9.29 7.17
C LEU A 110 -27.78 9.68 5.86
N THR A 111 -26.54 10.12 5.97
CA THR A 111 -25.74 10.55 4.82
C THR A 111 -25.01 9.37 4.21
N CYS A 112 -24.91 9.35 2.89
CA CYS A 112 -23.98 8.44 2.23
C CYS A 112 -22.56 8.90 2.54
N LEU A 113 -21.74 7.99 3.04
CA LEU A 113 -20.32 8.22 3.20
C LEU A 113 -19.64 7.70 1.95
N GLU A 114 -18.87 8.56 1.29
CA GLU A 114 -17.99 8.15 0.19
C GLU A 114 -17.14 6.96 0.67
N ARG A 115 -17.13 5.87 -0.09
CA ARG A 115 -16.21 4.77 0.20
C ARG A 115 -14.78 5.31 0.05
N PRO A 116 -13.87 5.09 1.01
CA PRO A 116 -12.46 5.38 0.79
C PRO A 116 -11.99 4.66 -0.47
N ALA A 117 -11.34 5.39 -1.39
CA ALA A 117 -10.76 4.77 -2.58
C ALA A 117 -9.80 3.64 -2.15
N PRO A 118 -9.80 2.47 -2.84
CA PRO A 118 -8.84 1.42 -2.53
C PRO A 118 -7.41 1.99 -2.67
N PRO A 119 -6.47 1.53 -1.81
CA PRO A 119 -5.09 1.96 -1.93
C PRO A 119 -4.54 1.62 -3.33
N PRO A 120 -3.64 2.44 -3.90
CA PRO A 120 -3.04 2.17 -5.19
C PRO A 120 -2.30 0.83 -5.15
N ALA A 121 -2.35 0.09 -6.26
CA ALA A 121 -1.60 -1.14 -6.40
C ALA A 121 -0.09 -0.88 -6.25
N PRO A 122 0.68 -1.79 -5.63
CA PRO A 122 2.13 -1.65 -5.51
C PRO A 122 2.78 -1.62 -6.89
N THR A 123 3.73 -0.72 -7.08
CA THR A 123 4.55 -0.65 -8.29
C THR A 123 5.38 -1.95 -8.43
N PRO A 124 5.45 -2.59 -9.60
CA PRO A 124 6.32 -3.74 -9.82
C PRO A 124 7.79 -3.41 -9.51
N ALA A 125 8.50 -4.34 -8.88
CA ALA A 125 9.94 -4.19 -8.64
C ALA A 125 10.71 -4.11 -9.98
N PRO A 126 11.80 -3.33 -10.06
CA PRO A 126 12.66 -3.31 -11.25
C PRO A 126 13.22 -4.71 -11.54
N ALA A 127 13.30 -5.08 -12.81
CA ALA A 127 13.94 -6.32 -13.22
C ALA A 127 15.43 -6.33 -12.81
N PRO A 128 16.00 -7.50 -12.44
CA PRO A 128 17.42 -7.62 -12.15
C PRO A 128 18.28 -7.20 -13.36
N ALA A 129 19.39 -6.51 -13.09
CA ALA A 129 20.35 -6.18 -14.14
C ALA A 129 20.95 -7.45 -14.77
N PRO A 130 21.25 -7.46 -16.08
CA PRO A 130 21.95 -8.58 -16.73
C PRO A 130 23.31 -8.84 -16.07
N ALA A 131 23.70 -10.12 -16.00
CA ALA A 131 25.04 -10.50 -15.53
C ALA A 131 26.13 -9.93 -16.47
N PRO A 132 27.31 -9.56 -15.94
CA PRO A 132 28.44 -9.15 -16.76
C PRO A 132 28.85 -10.23 -17.77
N ALA A 133 29.23 -9.82 -18.98
CA ALA A 133 29.77 -10.74 -19.98
C ALA A 133 31.11 -11.36 -19.51
N PRO A 134 31.44 -12.59 -19.94
CA PRO A 134 32.73 -13.21 -19.66
C PRO A 134 33.89 -12.35 -20.19
N ALA A 135 35.00 -12.28 -19.44
CA ALA A 135 36.21 -11.64 -19.90
C ALA A 135 36.82 -12.41 -21.09
N PRO A 136 37.43 -11.72 -22.07
CA PRO A 136 38.09 -12.38 -23.19
C PRO A 136 39.29 -13.20 -22.71
N THR A 137 39.49 -14.35 -23.34
CA THR A 137 40.63 -15.25 -23.10
C THR A 137 41.40 -15.49 -24.38
N ALA A 138 42.68 -15.83 -24.25
CA ALA A 138 43.52 -16.29 -25.36
C ALA A 138 44.04 -17.70 -25.05
N VAL A 139 44.17 -18.53 -26.08
CA VAL A 139 44.79 -19.85 -26.00
C VAL A 139 46.29 -19.71 -26.30
N VAL A 140 47.12 -20.26 -25.45
CA VAL A 140 48.57 -20.34 -25.65
C VAL A 140 48.84 -21.48 -26.64
N THR A 141 49.52 -21.16 -27.73
CA THR A 141 49.74 -22.07 -28.88
C THR A 141 51.14 -22.69 -28.93
N GLY A 142 52.04 -22.23 -28.08
CA GLY A 142 53.38 -22.77 -27.89
C GLY A 142 54.01 -22.17 -26.63
N ASP A 143 55.09 -22.79 -26.15
CA ASP A 143 55.77 -22.34 -24.95
C ASP A 143 56.31 -20.92 -25.12
N VAL A 144 55.99 -20.04 -24.18
CA VAL A 144 56.34 -18.61 -24.26
C VAL A 144 56.70 -18.04 -22.90
N ASP A 145 57.79 -17.28 -22.86
CA ASP A 145 58.22 -16.55 -21.67
C ASP A 145 57.24 -15.42 -21.31
N VAL A 146 57.01 -15.26 -20.01
CA VAL A 146 56.14 -14.23 -19.44
C VAL A 146 57.01 -13.16 -18.80
N TYR A 147 56.81 -11.91 -19.20
CA TYR A 147 57.62 -10.77 -18.78
C TYR A 147 56.84 -9.79 -17.90
N ASP A 148 57.52 -9.12 -16.97
CA ASP A 148 56.95 -8.03 -16.16
C ASP A 148 56.74 -6.74 -16.97
N ILE A 149 57.59 -6.49 -17.97
CA ILE A 149 57.59 -5.33 -18.86
C ILE A 149 57.75 -5.81 -20.32
N PRO A 150 57.03 -5.24 -21.29
CA PRO A 150 57.13 -5.65 -22.69
C PRO A 150 58.40 -5.12 -23.37
N GLY A 151 58.64 -5.56 -24.60
CA GLY A 151 59.79 -5.11 -25.42
C GLY A 151 61.03 -5.99 -25.31
N GLY A 152 60.94 -7.15 -24.66
CA GLY A 152 62.06 -8.10 -24.53
C GLY A 152 63.18 -7.63 -23.58
N VAL A 153 62.95 -6.52 -22.86
CA VAL A 153 63.86 -5.95 -21.86
C VAL A 153 63.42 -6.22 -20.42
N GLY A 154 62.23 -6.79 -20.25
CA GLY A 154 61.69 -7.17 -18.95
C GLY A 154 62.37 -8.41 -18.36
N THR A 155 62.10 -8.66 -17.08
CA THR A 155 62.50 -9.90 -16.42
C THR A 155 61.49 -10.99 -16.74
N VAL A 156 61.97 -12.20 -17.05
CA VAL A 156 61.11 -13.38 -17.16
C VAL A 156 60.60 -13.74 -15.76
N ILE A 157 59.29 -13.64 -15.56
CA ILE A 157 58.58 -13.90 -14.30
C ILE A 157 57.77 -15.20 -14.33
N GLY A 158 57.78 -15.90 -15.46
CA GLY A 158 57.13 -17.19 -15.65
C GLY A 158 57.23 -17.68 -17.08
N MET A 159 56.60 -18.82 -17.34
CA MET A 159 56.46 -19.39 -18.69
C MET A 159 55.03 -19.93 -18.81
N LEU A 160 54.43 -19.75 -19.97
CA LEU A 160 53.18 -20.42 -20.35
C LEU A 160 53.52 -21.65 -21.19
N ASP A 161 52.76 -22.73 -20.98
CA ASP A 161 52.87 -23.99 -21.70
C ASP A 161 51.80 -24.04 -22.78
N GLY A 162 52.22 -24.12 -24.04
CA GLY A 162 51.30 -24.20 -25.17
C GLY A 162 50.87 -25.62 -25.52
N GLY A 163 51.55 -26.64 -24.98
CA GLY A 163 51.34 -28.04 -25.30
C GLY A 163 50.00 -28.60 -24.82
N GLU A 164 49.43 -28.01 -23.77
CA GLU A 164 48.17 -28.47 -23.15
C GLU A 164 46.97 -27.55 -23.44
N GLY A 165 47.11 -26.56 -24.33
CA GLY A 165 46.02 -25.63 -24.66
C GLY A 165 45.67 -24.67 -23.51
N GLN A 166 46.69 -24.27 -22.73
CA GLN A 166 46.53 -23.33 -21.63
C GLN A 166 45.79 -22.06 -22.08
N THR A 167 44.80 -21.62 -21.32
CA THR A 167 44.08 -20.37 -21.58
C THR A 167 44.43 -19.30 -20.55
N VAL A 168 44.66 -18.07 -21.01
CA VAL A 168 44.95 -16.92 -20.15
C VAL A 168 43.95 -15.78 -20.38
N PRO A 169 43.61 -14.97 -19.35
CA PRO A 169 42.83 -13.76 -19.54
C PRO A 169 43.56 -12.83 -20.50
N PHE A 170 42.89 -12.45 -21.59
CA PHE A 170 43.45 -11.56 -22.60
C PHE A 170 43.04 -10.12 -22.29
N LEU A 171 43.99 -9.18 -22.28
CA LEU A 171 43.70 -7.78 -21.97
C LEU A 171 43.84 -6.89 -23.21
N SER A 172 45.04 -6.81 -23.78
CA SER A 172 45.32 -5.96 -24.96
C SER A 172 46.61 -6.37 -25.65
N CYS A 173 46.90 -5.84 -26.86
CA CYS A 173 48.23 -5.93 -27.47
C CYS A 173 48.70 -4.56 -27.93
N LYS A 174 50.02 -4.37 -27.88
CA LYS A 174 50.71 -3.21 -28.44
C LYS A 174 51.00 -3.41 -29.93
N ALA A 175 51.36 -2.32 -30.60
CA ALA A 175 51.67 -2.30 -32.04
C ALA A 175 52.91 -3.14 -32.42
N ASP A 176 53.79 -3.39 -31.45
CA ASP A 176 55.00 -4.21 -31.58
C ASP A 176 54.76 -5.69 -31.21
N ASN A 177 53.49 -6.13 -31.20
CA ASN A 177 53.05 -7.49 -30.94
C ASN A 177 53.22 -8.00 -29.50
N TRP A 178 53.57 -7.14 -28.55
CA TRP A 178 53.53 -7.51 -27.13
C TRP A 178 52.10 -7.47 -26.60
N CYS A 179 51.62 -8.62 -26.09
CA CYS A 179 50.27 -8.76 -25.56
C CYS A 179 50.28 -8.80 -24.04
N GLU A 180 49.39 -8.02 -23.44
CA GLU A 180 49.12 -7.98 -22.01
C GLU A 180 48.09 -9.05 -21.66
N ILE A 181 48.41 -9.84 -20.64
CA ILE A 181 47.56 -10.93 -20.13
C ILE A 181 47.36 -10.79 -18.62
N GLY A 182 46.28 -11.39 -18.12
CA GLY A 182 46.12 -11.60 -16.68
C GLY A 182 47.08 -12.68 -16.20
N PHE A 183 47.96 -12.34 -15.26
CA PHE A 183 48.95 -13.26 -14.71
C PHE A 183 49.18 -12.96 -13.23
N ALA A 184 48.77 -13.86 -12.35
CA ALA A 184 48.79 -13.63 -10.90
C ALA A 184 50.19 -13.35 -10.33
N GLY A 185 51.24 -13.90 -10.96
CA GLY A 185 52.63 -13.68 -10.56
C GLY A 185 53.22 -12.35 -11.04
N GLY A 186 52.49 -11.56 -11.83
CA GLY A 186 52.98 -10.32 -12.41
C GLY A 186 52.54 -9.06 -11.67
N PRO A 187 53.21 -7.91 -11.89
CA PRO A 187 52.84 -6.65 -11.26
C PRO A 187 51.38 -6.27 -11.53
N GLY A 188 50.60 -6.08 -10.46
CA GLY A 188 49.16 -5.76 -10.57
C GLY A 188 48.31 -6.91 -11.13
N GLY A 189 48.81 -8.15 -11.10
CA GLY A 189 48.13 -9.32 -11.65
C GLY A 189 48.18 -9.39 -13.18
N ARG A 190 49.19 -8.75 -13.80
CA ARG A 190 49.34 -8.64 -15.24
C ARG A 190 50.76 -8.96 -15.68
N ALA A 191 50.91 -9.41 -16.91
CA ALA A 191 52.21 -9.67 -17.52
C ALA A 191 52.14 -9.54 -19.05
N TRP A 192 53.30 -9.65 -19.69
CA TRP A 192 53.48 -9.46 -21.12
C TRP A 192 54.05 -10.72 -21.77
N VAL A 193 53.49 -11.10 -22.91
CA VAL A 193 53.96 -12.22 -23.74
C VAL A 193 54.02 -11.80 -25.20
N TRP A 194 54.78 -12.53 -26.00
CA TRP A 194 54.81 -12.30 -27.45
C TRP A 194 53.53 -12.81 -28.11
N GLY A 195 52.85 -11.94 -28.85
CA GLY A 195 51.49 -12.16 -29.34
C GLY A 195 51.33 -13.30 -30.34
N ASP A 196 52.39 -13.70 -31.04
CA ASP A 196 52.33 -14.82 -32.01
C ASP A 196 52.08 -16.18 -31.33
N PHE A 197 52.32 -16.27 -30.02
CA PHE A 197 52.03 -17.47 -29.23
C PHE A 197 50.60 -17.49 -28.69
N LEU A 198 49.78 -16.46 -28.98
CA LEU A 198 48.39 -16.38 -28.54
C LEU A 198 47.39 -16.49 -29.70
N SER A 199 46.48 -17.46 -29.61
CA SER A 199 45.26 -17.52 -30.43
C SER A 199 44.12 -16.82 -29.67
N ARG A 200 43.47 -15.85 -30.31
CA ARG A 200 42.52 -14.89 -29.70
C ARG A 200 41.17 -14.97 -30.39
#